data_AF-A0A970LTF9-F1
#
_entry.id   AF-A0A970LTF9-F1
#
_cell.length_a   1.000
_cell.length_b   1.000
_cell.length_c   1.000
_cell.angle_alpha   90.00
_cell.angle_beta   90.00
_cell.angle_gamma   90.00
#
_symmetry.space_group_name_H-M   'P 1'
#
loop_
_entity.id
_entity.type
_entity.pdbx_description
1 polymer ?
#
loop_
_entity_poly.entity_id
_entity_poly.type
_entity_poly.pdbx_seq_one_letter_code
_entity_poly.pdbx_strand_id
1 'polypeptide(L)'
;MARDKEKGQLDGFIINNVIFLIAMFIGSLFPVLARTVLSFMIKTPSASELRADGSFLFDVIYPIAGFVTLAAFIFGGWYCSYVAFKKVSFKTGRDVDRFKIKIQLIAPSILMLAWNVYMGFADKFTGFMGFQFWYPAAVTSSLFGVIDKTDLLGTLSSLDLVSNSFVLDGLAYSFPWLTIFFDIVYSAVFSVACYFGRIKGMAAGIVKKNEYLKVIRGELKNP
;
A
#
# COMPACT_ATOMS: atom_id res chain seq x y z
N MET A 1 42.81 -5.06 23.25
CA MET A 1 41.56 -5.87 23.35
C MET A 1 40.43 -5.12 24.08
N ALA A 2 40.14 -3.86 23.73
CA ALA A 2 39.00 -3.12 24.29
C ALA A 2 38.24 -2.27 23.26
N ARG A 3 38.56 -2.37 21.95
CA ARG A 3 37.91 -1.60 20.87
C ARG A 3 36.84 -2.36 20.09
N ASP A 4 36.55 -3.61 20.45
CA ASP A 4 35.58 -4.45 19.74
C ASP A 4 34.29 -4.72 20.53
N LYS A 5 34.16 -4.23 21.78
CA LYS A 5 32.95 -4.43 22.59
C LYS A 5 31.82 -3.41 22.34
N GLU A 6 32.11 -2.26 21.72
CA GLU A 6 31.09 -1.26 21.35
C GLU A 6 30.56 -1.39 19.91
N LYS A 7 31.09 -2.32 19.10
CA LYS A 7 30.56 -2.65 17.75
C LYS A 7 29.24 -3.44 17.79
N GLY A 8 28.58 -3.51 18.96
CA GLY A 8 28.02 -4.77 19.43
C GLY A 8 26.52 -4.99 19.41
N GLN A 9 25.62 -4.01 19.59
CA GLN A 9 24.25 -4.40 20.00
C GLN A 9 23.05 -3.75 19.28
N LEU A 10 23.15 -2.58 18.66
CA LEU A 10 22.02 -1.96 17.91
C LEU A 10 22.53 -1.07 16.76
N ASP A 11 23.26 -1.65 15.82
CA ASP A 11 23.95 -0.98 14.69
C ASP A 11 22.95 -0.42 13.63
N GLY A 12 22.03 0.43 14.08
CA GLY A 12 20.92 1.01 13.31
C GLY A 12 19.73 0.07 13.06
N PHE A 13 19.70 -1.14 13.65
CA PHE A 13 18.66 -2.14 13.36
C PHE A 13 17.24 -1.64 13.63
N ILE A 14 16.97 -1.15 14.85
CA ILE A 14 15.66 -0.62 15.25
C ILE A 14 15.29 0.59 14.40
N ILE A 15 16.22 1.53 14.24
CA ILE A 15 16.00 2.76 13.46
C ILE A 15 15.66 2.43 12.00
N ASN A 16 16.38 1.49 11.37
CA ASN A 16 16.09 1.05 10.01
C ASN A 16 14.71 0.38 9.91
N ASN A 17 14.32 -0.40 10.92
CA ASN A 17 12.97 -0.97 10.99
C ASN A 17 11.89 0.10 11.10
N VAL A 18 12.10 1.11 11.94
CA VAL A 18 11.16 2.23 12.10
C VAL A 18 11.05 3.04 10.81
N ILE A 19 12.17 3.38 10.16
CA ILE A 19 12.16 4.08 8.87
C ILE A 19 11.44 3.24 7.81
N PHE A 20 11.66 1.93 7.80
CA PHE A 20 11.00 1.05 6.86
C PHE A 20 9.50 0.99 7.09
N LEU A 21 9.07 0.84 8.35
CA LEU A 21 7.66 0.86 8.72
C LEU A 21 6.99 2.19 8.31
N ILE A 22 7.64 3.32 8.58
CA ILE A 22 7.13 4.64 8.16
C ILE A 22 7.02 4.73 6.64
N ALA A 23 8.02 4.25 5.90
CA ALA A 23 7.98 4.25 4.44
C ALA A 23 6.86 3.36 3.89
N MET A 24 6.66 2.17 4.48
CA MET A 24 5.55 1.28 4.15
C MET A 24 4.21 1.93 4.47
N PHE A 25 4.08 2.57 5.64
CA PHE A 25 2.86 3.27 6.04
C PHE A 25 2.53 4.44 5.11
N ILE A 26 3.52 5.26 4.72
CA ILE A 26 3.27 6.34 3.75
C ILE A 26 2.87 5.77 2.39
N GLY A 27 3.56 4.71 1.94
CA GLY A 27 3.24 4.03 0.69
C GLY A 27 1.84 3.42 0.67
N SER A 28 1.34 2.94 1.82
CA SER A 28 0.00 2.35 1.93
C SER A 28 -1.13 3.36 1.75
N LEU A 29 -0.84 4.67 1.83
CA LEU A 29 -1.80 5.76 1.65
C LEU A 29 -1.94 6.22 0.19
N PHE A 30 -1.06 5.79 -0.73
CA PHE A 30 -1.13 6.15 -2.15
C PHE A 30 -2.47 5.80 -2.83
N PRO A 31 -3.10 4.66 -2.51
CA PRO A 31 -4.44 4.32 -2.99
C PRO A 31 -5.50 5.38 -2.67
N VAL A 32 -5.36 6.14 -1.57
CA VAL A 32 -6.27 7.27 -1.26
C VAL A 32 -6.21 8.29 -2.37
N LEU A 33 -4.99 8.69 -2.71
CA LEU A 33 -4.74 9.71 -3.72
C LEU A 33 -5.24 9.23 -5.09
N ALA A 34 -4.97 7.96 -5.42
CA ALA A 34 -5.43 7.36 -6.67
C ALA A 34 -6.96 7.32 -6.76
N ARG A 35 -7.66 6.92 -5.69
CA ARG A 35 -9.13 6.92 -5.63
C ARG A 35 -9.69 8.34 -5.75
N THR A 36 -9.10 9.30 -5.05
CA THR A 36 -9.50 10.72 -5.12
C THR A 36 -9.36 11.25 -6.55
N VAL A 37 -8.25 10.96 -7.24
CA VAL A 37 -8.08 11.37 -8.64
C VAL A 37 -9.13 10.71 -9.54
N LEU A 38 -9.34 9.39 -9.39
CA LEU A 38 -10.36 8.67 -10.15
C LEU A 38 -11.77 9.21 -9.92
N SER A 39 -12.07 9.70 -8.72
CA SER A 39 -13.39 10.26 -8.40
C SER A 39 -13.75 11.50 -9.21
N PHE A 40 -12.76 12.22 -9.73
CA PHE A 40 -12.97 13.34 -10.64
C PHE A 40 -13.10 12.91 -12.10
N MET A 41 -12.66 11.70 -12.45
CA MET A 41 -12.60 11.21 -13.82
C MET A 41 -13.76 10.29 -14.19
N ILE A 42 -14.28 9.53 -13.21
CA ILE A 42 -15.34 8.56 -13.42
C ILE A 42 -16.62 9.09 -12.79
N LYS A 43 -17.68 9.19 -13.59
CA LYS A 43 -19.00 9.54 -13.08
C LYS A 43 -19.63 8.30 -12.44
N THR A 44 -19.96 8.38 -11.14
CA THR A 44 -20.73 7.34 -10.45
C THR A 44 -22.17 7.31 -10.96
N PRO A 45 -22.78 6.13 -11.09
CA PRO A 45 -24.22 6.02 -11.31
C PRO A 45 -24.97 6.64 -10.13
N SER A 46 -26.10 7.28 -10.41
CA SER A 46 -26.99 7.84 -9.41
C SER A 46 -27.57 6.75 -8.50
N ALA A 47 -28.03 7.15 -7.31
CA ALA A 47 -28.71 6.27 -6.36
C ALA A 47 -29.88 5.48 -6.99
N SER A 48 -30.63 6.08 -7.92
CA SER A 48 -31.72 5.41 -8.63
C SER A 48 -31.24 4.41 -9.67
N GLU A 49 -30.10 4.67 -10.33
CA GLU A 49 -29.49 3.74 -11.28
C GLU A 49 -28.90 2.52 -10.55
N LEU A 50 -28.20 2.75 -9.42
CA LEU A 50 -27.66 1.67 -8.58
C LEU A 50 -28.74 0.78 -7.96
N ARG A 51 -29.92 1.34 -7.68
CA ARG A 51 -31.08 0.58 -7.19
C ARG A 51 -31.77 -0.25 -8.27
N ALA A 52 -31.59 0.10 -9.54
CA ALA A 52 -32.22 -0.60 -10.65
C ALA A 52 -31.30 -1.65 -11.29
N ASP A 53 -30.01 -1.35 -11.41
CA ASP A 53 -29.00 -2.26 -11.93
C ASP A 53 -27.58 -1.79 -11.52
N GLY A 54 -26.93 -2.56 -10.65
CA GLY A 54 -25.55 -2.31 -10.21
C GLY A 54 -24.47 -2.81 -11.17
N SER A 55 -24.84 -3.44 -12.29
CA SER A 55 -23.88 -4.15 -13.15
C SER A 55 -22.75 -3.26 -13.67
N PHE A 56 -23.05 -2.02 -14.05
CA PHE A 56 -22.00 -1.09 -14.48
C PHE A 56 -20.96 -0.80 -13.38
N LEU A 57 -21.40 -0.76 -12.11
CA LEU A 57 -20.51 -0.54 -10.97
C LEU A 57 -19.56 -1.74 -10.77
N PHE A 58 -20.09 -2.97 -10.81
CA PHE A 58 -19.32 -4.19 -10.60
C PHE A 58 -18.48 -4.62 -11.80
N ASP A 59 -18.94 -4.38 -13.03
CA ASP A 59 -18.29 -4.89 -14.25
C ASP A 59 -17.30 -3.90 -14.85
N VAL A 60 -17.43 -2.60 -14.54
CA VAL A 60 -16.59 -1.55 -15.14
C VAL A 60 -15.87 -0.74 -14.07
N ILE A 61 -16.61 -0.12 -13.15
CA ILE A 61 -16.03 0.84 -12.21
C ILE A 61 -15.13 0.15 -11.18
N TYR A 62 -15.60 -0.92 -10.52
CA TYR A 62 -14.83 -1.63 -9.50
C TYR A 62 -13.57 -2.31 -10.04
N PRO A 63 -13.56 -2.93 -11.24
CA PRO A 63 -12.34 -3.42 -11.85
C PRO A 63 -11.31 -2.30 -12.10
N ILE A 64 -11.74 -1.16 -12.64
CA ILE A 64 -10.85 -0.01 -12.88
C ILE A 64 -10.31 0.54 -11.57
N ALA A 65 -11.19 0.82 -10.61
CA ALA A 65 -10.81 1.36 -9.31
C ALA A 65 -9.90 0.39 -8.53
N GLY A 66 -10.22 -0.90 -8.54
CA GLY A 66 -9.42 -1.96 -7.93
C GLY A 66 -8.04 -2.06 -8.55
N PHE A 67 -7.93 -2.08 -9.88
CA PHE A 67 -6.64 -2.15 -10.56
C PHE A 67 -5.76 -0.93 -10.27
N VAL A 68 -6.31 0.28 -10.39
CA VAL A 68 -5.56 1.53 -10.19
C VAL A 68 -5.12 1.68 -8.73
N THR A 69 -6.00 1.39 -7.77
CA THR A 69 -5.65 1.47 -6.35
C THR A 69 -4.62 0.41 -5.96
N LEU A 70 -4.72 -0.82 -6.48
CA LEU A 70 -3.70 -1.86 -6.28
C LEU A 70 -2.35 -1.47 -6.90
N ALA A 71 -2.34 -0.92 -8.11
CA ALA A 71 -1.11 -0.44 -8.74
C ALA A 71 -0.47 0.69 -7.93
N ALA A 72 -1.28 1.65 -7.46
CA ALA A 72 -0.83 2.74 -6.61
C ALA A 72 -0.26 2.24 -5.27
N PHE A 73 -0.85 1.19 -4.70
CA PHE A 73 -0.38 0.57 -3.47
C PHE A 73 1.01 -0.05 -3.64
N ILE A 74 1.15 -0.95 -4.62
CA ILE A 74 2.39 -1.67 -4.89
C ILE A 74 3.50 -0.69 -5.26
N PHE A 75 3.20 0.26 -6.16
CA PHE A 75 4.16 1.26 -6.59
C PHE A 75 4.51 2.25 -5.48
N GLY A 76 3.52 2.72 -4.71
CA GLY A 76 3.71 3.62 -3.56
C GLY A 76 4.64 3.00 -2.52
N GLY A 77 4.40 1.74 -2.14
CA GLY A 77 5.24 1.00 -1.21
C GLY A 77 6.69 0.83 -1.71
N TRP A 78 6.83 0.42 -2.98
CA TRP A 78 8.14 0.30 -3.62
C TRP A 78 8.89 1.65 -3.65
N TYR A 79 8.22 2.71 -4.09
CA TYR A 79 8.81 4.03 -4.29
C TYR A 79 9.20 4.70 -2.96
N CYS A 80 8.31 4.69 -1.96
CA CYS A 80 8.60 5.24 -0.65
C CYS A 80 9.79 4.52 0.01
N SER A 81 9.83 3.19 -0.09
CA SER A 81 10.95 2.40 0.40
C SER A 81 12.26 2.71 -0.33
N TYR A 82 12.20 2.86 -1.66
CA TYR A 82 13.34 3.27 -2.48
C TYR A 82 13.90 4.63 -2.04
N VAL A 83 13.06 5.65 -1.92
CA VAL A 83 13.48 7.01 -1.55
C VAL A 83 14.06 7.03 -0.13
N ALA A 84 13.40 6.39 0.83
CA ALA A 84 13.85 6.34 2.22
C ALA A 84 15.24 5.72 2.33
N PHE A 85 15.43 4.52 1.74
CA PHE A 85 16.68 3.79 1.87
C PHE A 85 17.81 4.32 0.98
N LYS A 86 17.50 5.02 -0.12
CA LYS A 86 18.48 5.83 -0.84
C LYS A 86 19.10 6.90 0.04
N LYS A 87 18.28 7.61 0.83
CA LYS A 87 18.75 8.64 1.77
C LYS A 87 19.54 8.03 2.93
N VAL A 88 19.03 6.94 3.52
CA VAL A 88 19.71 6.23 4.62
C VAL A 88 21.09 5.73 4.20
N SER A 89 21.20 5.06 3.04
CA SER A 89 22.47 4.53 2.56
C SER A 89 23.43 5.62 2.08
N PHE A 90 22.93 6.72 1.50
CA PHE A 90 23.77 7.88 1.22
C PHE A 90 24.41 8.44 2.50
N LYS A 91 23.62 8.61 3.57
CA LYS A 91 24.12 9.15 4.84
C LYS A 91 25.09 8.18 5.53
N THR A 92 24.69 6.92 5.69
CA THR A 92 25.48 5.92 6.44
C THR A 92 26.68 5.39 5.65
N GLY A 93 26.59 5.31 4.32
CA GLY A 93 27.62 4.69 3.46
C GLY A 93 27.81 3.20 3.68
N ARG A 94 26.86 2.54 4.37
CA ARG A 94 26.91 1.10 4.63
C ARG A 94 25.88 0.41 3.77
N ASP A 95 26.28 -0.72 3.19
CA ASP A 95 25.34 -1.70 2.66
C ASP A 95 24.87 -2.57 3.83
N VAL A 96 23.56 -2.75 3.96
CA VAL A 96 23.00 -3.60 5.01
C VAL A 96 22.92 -5.02 4.47
N ASP A 97 23.40 -5.98 5.24
CA ASP A 97 23.32 -7.41 4.89
C ASP A 97 21.88 -7.80 4.48
N ARG A 98 21.74 -8.44 3.31
CA ARG A 98 20.45 -8.90 2.77
C ARG A 98 19.70 -9.82 3.73
N PHE A 99 20.39 -10.62 4.52
CA PHE A 99 19.78 -11.47 5.54
C PHE A 99 19.16 -10.62 6.67
N LYS A 100 19.88 -9.61 7.16
CA LYS A 100 19.35 -8.67 8.15
C LYS A 100 18.12 -7.92 7.62
N ILE A 101 18.12 -7.56 6.34
CA ILE A 101 16.97 -6.90 5.69
C ILE A 101 15.74 -7.82 5.66
N LYS A 102 15.93 -9.12 5.35
CA LYS A 102 14.83 -10.09 5.36
C LYS A 102 14.21 -10.22 6.76
N ILE A 103 15.03 -10.27 7.81
CA ILE A 103 14.51 -10.30 9.19
C ILE A 103 13.77 -9.00 9.53
N GLN A 104 14.31 -7.86 9.11
CA GLN A 104 13.66 -6.55 9.25
C GLN A 104 12.38 -6.39 8.41
N LEU A 105 12.08 -7.30 7.48
CA LEU A 105 10.82 -7.26 6.75
C LEU A 105 9.66 -7.80 7.61
N ILE A 106 9.93 -8.74 8.51
CA ILE A 106 8.89 -9.52 9.20
C ILE A 106 8.02 -8.61 10.06
N ALA A 107 8.61 -7.87 11.01
CA ALA A 107 7.84 -7.06 11.95
C ALA A 107 7.06 -5.92 11.25
N PRO A 108 7.66 -5.13 10.33
CA PRO A 108 6.90 -4.15 9.55
C PRO A 108 5.81 -4.78 8.68
N SER A 109 6.02 -5.96 8.10
CA SER A 109 4.99 -6.63 7.30
C SER A 109 3.81 -7.10 8.15
N ILE A 110 4.06 -7.64 9.34
CA ILE A 110 2.98 -8.04 10.27
C ILE A 110 2.19 -6.81 10.70
N LEU A 111 2.87 -5.72 11.05
CA LEU A 111 2.21 -4.47 11.45
C LEU A 111 1.41 -3.86 10.28
N MET A 112 1.94 -3.92 9.06
CA MET A 112 1.23 -3.45 7.88
C MET A 112 0.03 -4.33 7.52
N LEU A 113 0.12 -5.64 7.70
CA LEU A 113 -1.03 -6.52 7.55
C LEU A 113 -2.11 -6.19 8.59
N ALA A 114 -1.73 -6.05 9.86
CA ALA A 114 -2.67 -5.68 10.92
C ALA A 114 -3.31 -4.31 10.65
N TRP A 115 -2.53 -3.35 10.14
CA TRP A 115 -3.02 -2.06 9.69
C TRP A 115 -4.04 -2.20 8.55
N ASN A 116 -3.71 -2.94 7.50
CA ASN A 116 -4.58 -3.11 6.34
C ASN A 116 -5.90 -3.81 6.71
N VAL A 117 -5.84 -4.86 7.53
CA VAL A 117 -7.03 -5.54 8.06
C VAL A 117 -7.85 -4.60 8.95
N TYR A 118 -7.22 -3.86 9.87
CA TYR A 118 -7.93 -2.88 10.69
C TYR A 118 -8.68 -1.86 9.83
N MET A 119 -8.05 -1.36 8.77
CA MET A 119 -8.64 -0.40 7.84
C MET A 119 -9.77 -0.99 6.99
N GLY A 120 -9.71 -2.29 6.67
CA GLY A 120 -10.76 -3.00 5.93
C GLY A 120 -12.02 -3.26 6.75
N PHE A 121 -11.92 -3.29 8.08
CA PHE A 121 -13.01 -3.67 8.99
C PHE A 121 -13.51 -2.56 9.92
N ALA A 122 -12.79 -1.46 10.08
CA ALA A 122 -13.24 -0.38 10.95
C ALA A 122 -14.32 0.46 10.26
N ASP A 123 -15.55 0.45 10.77
CA ASP A 123 -16.72 1.21 10.26
C ASP A 123 -16.46 2.72 10.05
N LYS A 124 -15.49 3.30 10.79
CA LYS A 124 -15.10 4.71 10.64
C LYS A 124 -14.18 4.96 9.45
N PHE A 125 -13.49 3.92 9.00
CA PHE A 125 -12.55 3.97 7.90
C PHE A 125 -13.19 3.51 6.61
N THR A 126 -14.15 2.58 6.61
CA THR A 126 -14.84 2.03 5.40
C THR A 126 -15.21 3.08 4.35
N GLY A 127 -15.74 4.25 4.75
CA GLY A 127 -16.07 5.34 3.82
C GLY A 127 -14.86 6.10 3.20
N PHE A 128 -14.02 6.76 4.01
CA PHE A 128 -12.92 7.62 3.50
C PHE A 128 -11.62 6.87 3.21
N MET A 129 -11.41 5.75 3.89
CA MET A 129 -10.15 5.01 4.00
C MET A 129 -10.35 3.48 3.95
N GLY A 130 -11.55 2.99 3.64
CA GLY A 130 -11.88 1.58 3.48
C GLY A 130 -11.27 1.14 2.18
N PHE A 131 -10.14 0.45 2.28
CA PHE A 131 -9.13 0.54 1.24
C PHE A 131 -9.09 -0.68 0.31
N GLN A 132 -8.95 -0.40 -1.00
CA GLN A 132 -8.26 -1.11 -2.12
C GLN A 132 -8.49 -2.61 -2.36
N PHE A 133 -8.63 -3.41 -1.31
CA PHE A 133 -8.87 -4.85 -1.36
C PHE A 133 -10.37 -5.17 -1.35
N TRP A 134 -11.16 -4.17 -0.95
CA TRP A 134 -12.60 -4.17 -1.09
C TRP A 134 -13.05 -4.32 -2.54
N TYR A 135 -12.42 -3.64 -3.52
CA TYR A 135 -12.85 -3.76 -4.92
C TYR A 135 -12.65 -5.16 -5.49
N PRO A 136 -11.46 -5.81 -5.37
CA PRO A 136 -11.30 -7.21 -5.75
C PRO A 136 -12.26 -8.14 -5.00
N ALA A 137 -12.50 -7.90 -3.70
CA ALA A 137 -13.47 -8.68 -2.92
C ALA A 137 -14.90 -8.53 -3.44
N ALA A 138 -15.34 -7.31 -3.78
CA ALA A 138 -16.66 -7.01 -4.32
C ALA A 138 -16.85 -7.57 -5.74
N VAL A 139 -15.83 -7.47 -6.61
CA VAL A 139 -15.87 -8.08 -7.95
C VAL A 139 -15.93 -9.60 -7.83
N THR A 140 -15.11 -10.18 -6.95
CA THR A 140 -15.09 -11.63 -6.72
C THR A 140 -16.42 -12.12 -6.13
N SER A 141 -16.98 -11.42 -5.15
CA SER A 141 -18.26 -11.79 -4.55
C SER A 141 -19.41 -11.74 -5.56
N SER A 142 -19.42 -10.75 -6.46
CA SER A 142 -20.38 -10.72 -7.57
C SER A 142 -20.18 -11.86 -8.56
N LEU A 143 -18.93 -12.16 -8.96
CA LEU A 143 -18.62 -13.26 -9.88
C LEU A 143 -19.04 -14.63 -9.36
N PHE A 144 -18.94 -14.85 -8.04
CA PHE A 144 -19.36 -16.10 -7.40
C PHE A 144 -20.84 -16.10 -6.95
N GLY A 145 -21.62 -15.07 -7.29
CA GLY A 145 -23.04 -14.99 -6.96
C GLY A 145 -23.33 -14.78 -5.48
N VAL A 146 -22.34 -14.33 -4.69
CA VAL A 146 -22.53 -13.93 -3.28
C VAL A 146 -23.32 -12.62 -3.19
N ILE A 147 -23.15 -11.74 -4.19
CA ILE A 147 -23.94 -10.51 -4.36
C ILE A 147 -24.67 -10.59 -5.68
N ASP A 148 -25.98 -10.39 -5.63
CA ASP A 148 -26.77 -10.12 -6.82
C ASP A 148 -26.61 -8.64 -7.22
N LYS A 149 -25.83 -8.39 -8.26
CA LYS A 149 -25.61 -7.05 -8.80
C LYS A 149 -26.85 -6.49 -9.53
N THR A 150 -27.84 -7.32 -9.84
CA THR A 150 -29.08 -6.92 -10.52
C THR A 150 -30.16 -6.44 -9.56
N ASP A 151 -30.05 -6.77 -8.26
CA ASP A 151 -30.92 -6.24 -7.20
C ASP A 151 -30.12 -5.91 -5.94
N LEU A 152 -29.69 -4.65 -5.84
CA LEU A 152 -28.95 -4.13 -4.68
C LEU A 152 -29.86 -3.48 -3.62
N LEU A 153 -31.20 -3.48 -3.81
CA LEU A 153 -32.15 -2.74 -2.96
C LEU A 153 -32.11 -3.16 -1.49
N GLY A 154 -31.76 -4.41 -1.21
CA GLY A 154 -31.68 -4.95 0.16
C GLY A 154 -30.34 -4.74 0.87
N THR A 155 -29.30 -4.27 0.17
CA THR A 155 -27.91 -4.31 0.68
C THR A 155 -27.24 -2.94 0.73
N LEU A 156 -27.86 -1.91 0.14
CA LEU A 156 -27.36 -0.54 0.17
C LEU A 156 -27.75 0.16 1.48
N SER A 157 -26.77 0.75 2.18
CA SER A 157 -27.04 1.60 3.33
C SER A 157 -27.43 3.02 2.88
N SER A 158 -28.08 3.80 3.75
CA SER A 158 -28.39 5.21 3.47
C SER A 158 -27.13 6.08 3.33
N LEU A 159 -26.00 5.68 3.92
CA LEU A 159 -24.71 6.37 3.84
C LEU A 159 -24.05 6.19 2.47
N ASP A 160 -24.25 5.03 1.83
CA ASP A 160 -23.75 4.71 0.50
C ASP A 160 -24.35 5.62 -0.58
N LEU A 161 -25.56 6.11 -0.34
CA LEU A 161 -26.32 6.96 -1.26
C LEU A 161 -25.92 8.44 -1.17
N VAL A 162 -25.21 8.83 -0.11
CA VAL A 162 -24.82 10.23 0.15
C VAL A 162 -23.36 10.47 -0.24
N SER A 163 -22.52 9.44 -0.26
CA SER A 163 -21.10 9.57 -0.57
C SER A 163 -20.76 9.10 -1.99
N ASN A 164 -20.13 9.97 -2.80
CA ASN A 164 -19.52 9.59 -4.09
C ASN A 164 -18.20 8.81 -3.89
N SER A 165 -18.14 7.93 -2.89
CA SER A 165 -16.88 7.36 -2.41
C SER A 165 -16.47 6.06 -3.12
N PHE A 166 -17.21 5.62 -4.15
CA PHE A 166 -17.00 4.38 -4.92
C PHE A 166 -16.97 3.10 -4.07
N VAL A 167 -17.26 3.19 -2.78
CA VAL A 167 -17.34 2.07 -1.85
C VAL A 167 -18.76 2.05 -1.32
N LEU A 168 -19.38 0.86 -1.33
CA LEU A 168 -20.68 0.63 -0.72
C LEU A 168 -20.42 -0.05 0.62
N ASP A 169 -20.41 0.73 1.70
CA ASP A 169 -20.18 0.28 3.08
C ASP A 169 -21.17 -0.82 3.47
N GLY A 170 -22.44 -0.74 3.03
CA GLY A 170 -23.46 -1.76 3.29
C GLY A 170 -23.12 -3.15 2.73
N LEU A 171 -22.32 -3.21 1.67
CA LEU A 171 -21.89 -4.45 1.04
C LEU A 171 -20.70 -5.12 1.75
N ALA A 172 -19.89 -4.37 2.50
CA ALA A 172 -18.67 -4.90 3.11
C ALA A 172 -18.92 -6.08 4.06
N TYR A 173 -20.08 -6.08 4.74
CA TYR A 173 -20.49 -7.17 5.64
C TYR A 173 -20.93 -8.45 4.92
N SER A 174 -21.22 -8.38 3.62
CA SER A 174 -21.67 -9.53 2.83
C SER A 174 -20.53 -10.47 2.41
N PHE A 175 -19.28 -9.99 2.43
CA PHE A 175 -18.10 -10.77 1.99
C PHE A 175 -16.83 -10.57 2.84
N PRO A 176 -16.91 -10.59 4.18
CA PRO A 176 -15.77 -10.29 5.06
C PRO A 176 -14.59 -11.24 4.83
N TRP A 177 -14.85 -12.51 4.55
CA TRP A 177 -13.79 -13.51 4.31
C TRP A 177 -13.01 -13.24 3.02
N LEU A 178 -13.67 -12.74 1.97
CA LEU A 178 -12.99 -12.35 0.73
C LEU A 178 -12.12 -11.11 0.97
N THR A 179 -12.61 -10.14 1.74
CA THR A 179 -11.83 -8.97 2.14
C THR A 179 -10.55 -9.39 2.88
N ILE A 180 -10.66 -10.25 3.91
CA ILE A 180 -9.49 -10.76 4.66
C ILE A 180 -8.51 -11.48 3.74
N PHE A 181 -9.01 -12.33 2.84
CA PHE A 181 -8.16 -13.05 1.91
C PHE A 181 -7.34 -12.08 1.04
N PHE A 182 -7.99 -11.09 0.43
CA PHE A 182 -7.31 -10.10 -0.39
C PHE A 182 -6.37 -9.21 0.44
N ASP A 183 -6.74 -8.83 1.66
CA ASP A 183 -5.87 -8.09 2.58
C ASP A 183 -4.55 -8.83 2.81
N ILE A 184 -4.60 -10.14 3.06
CA ILE A 184 -3.42 -10.98 3.29
C ILE A 184 -2.56 -11.05 2.01
N VAL A 185 -3.18 -11.42 0.89
CA VAL A 185 -2.46 -11.62 -0.38
C VAL A 185 -1.77 -10.33 -0.81
N TYR A 186 -2.49 -9.21 -0.80
CA TYR A 186 -1.94 -7.96 -1.27
C TYR A 186 -0.99 -7.31 -0.27
N SER A 187 -1.17 -7.49 1.04
CA SER A 187 -0.16 -7.10 2.03
C SER A 187 1.16 -7.84 1.79
N ALA A 188 1.11 -9.14 1.47
CA ALA A 188 2.30 -9.91 1.15
C ALA A 188 3.00 -9.37 -0.12
N VAL A 189 2.25 -9.13 -1.19
CA VAL A 189 2.78 -8.55 -2.44
C VAL A 189 3.39 -7.17 -2.19
N PHE A 190 2.72 -6.33 -1.41
CA PHE A 190 3.20 -5.00 -1.03
C PHE A 190 4.48 -5.05 -0.22
N SER A 191 4.58 -5.96 0.76
CA SER A 191 5.80 -6.18 1.53
C SER A 191 6.97 -6.58 0.63
N VAL A 192 6.74 -7.47 -0.34
CA VAL A 192 7.75 -7.84 -1.33
C VAL A 192 8.16 -6.64 -2.19
N ALA A 193 7.21 -5.83 -2.64
CA ALA A 193 7.50 -4.60 -3.39
C ALA A 193 8.35 -3.62 -2.57
N CYS A 194 7.99 -3.38 -1.31
CA CYS A 194 8.74 -2.54 -0.37
C CYS A 194 10.17 -3.07 -0.17
N TYR A 195 10.34 -4.39 -0.03
CA TYR A 195 11.64 -5.04 0.08
C TYR A 195 12.54 -4.75 -1.14
N PHE A 196 12.02 -4.92 -2.36
CA PHE A 196 12.78 -4.61 -3.57
C PHE A 196 13.06 -3.12 -3.72
N GLY A 197 12.10 -2.25 -3.36
CA GLY A 197 12.27 -0.81 -3.31
C GLY A 197 13.44 -0.43 -2.42
N ARG A 198 13.46 -0.98 -1.19
CA ARG A 198 14.55 -0.81 -0.23
C ARG A 198 15.91 -1.22 -0.81
N ILE A 199 16.03 -2.42 -1.37
CA ILE A 199 17.31 -2.90 -1.94
C ILE A 199 17.82 -1.97 -3.04
N LYS A 200 16.97 -1.60 -3.99
CA LYS A 200 17.34 -0.68 -5.07
C LYS A 200 17.70 0.71 -4.53
N GLY A 201 16.98 1.17 -3.51
CA GLY A 201 17.22 2.44 -2.84
C GLY A 201 18.61 2.50 -2.24
N MET A 202 18.97 1.50 -1.44
CA MET A 202 20.28 1.43 -0.80
C MET A 202 21.43 1.44 -1.81
N ALA A 203 21.33 0.61 -2.86
CA ALA A 203 22.33 0.56 -3.93
C ALA A 203 22.51 1.93 -4.61
N ALA A 204 21.41 2.60 -4.97
CA ALA A 204 21.44 3.94 -5.54
C ALA A 204 22.01 4.99 -4.57
N GLY A 205 21.80 4.82 -3.26
CA GLY A 205 22.36 5.69 -2.22
C GLY A 205 23.88 5.59 -2.11
N ILE A 206 24.42 4.37 -2.18
CA ILE A 206 25.87 4.11 -2.14
C ILE A 206 26.56 4.66 -3.39
N VAL A 207 26.01 4.39 -4.58
CA VAL A 207 26.54 4.92 -5.85
C VAL A 207 26.63 6.45 -5.79
N LYS A 208 25.53 7.10 -5.41
CA LYS A 208 25.47 8.57 -5.30
C LYS A 208 26.47 9.11 -4.26
N LYS A 209 26.70 8.40 -3.16
CA LYS A 209 27.69 8.79 -2.14
C LYS A 209 29.10 8.74 -2.71
N ASN A 210 29.43 7.67 -3.42
CA ASN A 210 30.75 7.49 -4.02
C ASN A 210 31.04 8.55 -5.08
N GLU A 211 30.07 8.87 -5.93
CA GLU A 211 30.14 9.98 -6.89
C GLU A 211 30.38 11.31 -6.18
N TYR A 212 29.61 11.61 -5.13
CA TYR A 212 29.78 12.83 -4.34
C TYR A 212 31.16 12.94 -3.69
N LEU A 213 31.71 11.83 -3.16
CA LEU A 213 33.04 11.80 -2.59
C LEU A 213 34.14 12.03 -3.64
N LYS A 214 33.98 11.49 -4.86
CA LYS A 214 34.90 11.73 -5.98
C LYS A 214 34.92 13.20 -6.40
N VAL A 215 33.77 13.86 -6.44
CA VAL A 215 33.67 15.31 -6.70
C VAL A 215 34.42 16.11 -5.64
N ILE A 216 34.20 15.81 -4.35
CA ILE A 216 34.91 16.50 -3.25
C ILE A 216 36.42 16.30 -3.34
N ARG A 217 36.88 15.12 -3.77
CA ARG A 217 38.31 14.79 -3.95
C ARG A 217 38.93 15.40 -5.21
N GLY A 218 38.14 16.07 -6.06
CA GLY A 218 38.60 16.61 -7.34
C GLY A 218 38.84 15.55 -8.43
N GLU A 219 38.41 14.31 -8.20
CA GLU A 219 38.55 13.19 -9.15
C GLU A 219 37.49 13.21 -10.26
N LEU A 220 36.40 13.96 -10.05
CA LEU A 220 35.34 14.22 -11.02
C LEU A 220 35.07 15.72 -11.09
N LYS A 221 35.05 16.28 -12.32
CA LYS A 221 34.52 17.64 -12.53
C LYS A 221 33.02 17.62 -12.23
N ASN A 222 32.54 18.65 -11.54
CA ASN A 222 31.10 18.87 -11.38
C ASN A 222 30.46 18.92 -12.79
N PRO A 223 29.33 18.23 -13.02
CA PRO A 223 28.48 18.56 -14.16
C PRO A 223 27.96 20.00 -14.03
#